data_AF-A0A1L9BKS4-F1
#
_entry.id   AF-A0A1L9BKS4-F1
#
_cell.length_a   1.000
_cell.length_b   1.000
_cell.length_c   1.000
_cell.angle_alpha   90.00
_cell.angle_beta   90.00
_cell.angle_gamma   90.00
#
_symmetry.space_group_name_H-M   'P 1'
#
loop_
_entity.id
_entity.type
_entity.pdbx_description
1 polymer ?
#
loop_
_entity_poly.entity_id
_entity_poly.type
_entity_poly.pdbx_seq_one_letter_code
_entity_poly.pdbx_strand_id
1 'polypeptide(L)'
;MRVPCFVALLLLVTTSAEAQAPAVTRGAGTPRSLAGRCGSANWVCVAQCIDVTCVDRCLAQGCEKALDALAGCAARSGCGPDDSDCVEKACGKQCERTFEPAPPSPEKELSEPCADGSVGSGTVPKGLVGTWSLEAASVRPEEKAKVVGQEEPQDVKPRPDFERTLVVTPNGCFLLRTKLEDATLGKGSALEVRSWGAFVVNEKEDTVELRTKSGQAVGTVCGKPRVVGLSKGKFQRPLYQYELEGDVLGVTARTASKQTFQFRRQAEEKAK
;
A
#
# COMPACT_ATOMS: atom_id res chain seq x y z
N MET A 1 16.95 69.44 18.87
CA MET A 1 16.24 68.88 20.05
C MET A 1 15.26 67.83 19.56
N ARG A 2 15.11 66.74 20.34
CA ARG A 2 14.79 65.36 19.94
C ARG A 2 13.34 65.10 19.51
N VAL A 3 13.17 64.26 18.47
CA VAL A 3 12.10 63.25 18.25
C VAL A 3 12.68 62.22 17.23
N PRO A 4 12.27 60.94 17.14
CA PRO A 4 11.98 59.90 18.15
C PRO A 4 12.85 58.63 17.91
N CYS A 5 12.74 57.60 18.75
CA CYS A 5 12.94 56.22 18.27
C CYS A 5 12.03 55.27 19.04
N PHE A 6 10.97 54.83 18.37
CA PHE A 6 10.06 53.78 18.81
C PHE A 6 10.64 52.42 18.42
N VAL A 7 10.75 51.55 19.43
CA VAL A 7 10.44 50.11 19.45
C VAL A 7 10.46 49.35 18.11
N ALA A 8 11.34 48.34 18.03
CA ALA A 8 11.05 47.10 17.31
C ALA A 8 11.73 45.92 18.02
N LEU A 9 11.00 45.30 18.95
CA LEU A 9 11.34 44.03 19.57
C LEU A 9 11.05 42.92 18.53
N LEU A 10 12.09 42.42 17.85
CA LEU A 10 11.95 41.28 16.95
C LEU A 10 11.78 40.00 17.77
N LEU A 11 10.52 39.58 17.94
CA LEU A 11 10.17 38.21 18.32
C LEU A 11 10.56 37.26 17.19
N LEU A 12 11.58 36.43 17.44
CA LEU A 12 11.90 35.27 16.62
C LEU A 12 10.70 34.31 16.64
N VAL A 13 9.96 34.28 15.53
CA VAL A 13 8.98 33.24 15.24
C VAL A 13 9.75 31.99 14.84
N THR A 14 9.90 31.05 15.76
CA THR A 14 10.31 29.68 15.44
C THR A 14 9.17 29.02 14.67
N THR A 15 9.23 29.05 13.34
CA THR A 15 8.34 28.25 12.50
C THR A 15 8.81 26.80 12.59
N SER A 16 8.16 26.04 13.48
CA SER A 16 8.18 24.58 13.45
C SER A 16 7.73 24.15 12.06
N ALA A 17 8.68 23.73 11.22
CA ALA A 17 8.38 23.04 9.98
C ALA A 17 7.84 21.67 10.36
N GLU A 18 6.51 21.55 10.46
CA GLU A 18 5.85 20.26 10.48
C GLU A 18 6.27 19.50 9.22
N ALA A 19 7.04 18.44 9.44
CA ALA A 19 7.35 17.44 8.42
C ALA A 19 6.02 16.91 7.87
N GLN A 20 5.68 17.34 6.66
CA GLN A 20 4.49 16.87 5.98
C GLN A 20 4.68 15.40 5.65
N ALA A 21 4.08 14.55 6.49
CA ALA A 21 3.71 13.19 6.15
C ALA A 21 3.03 13.16 4.77
N PRO A 22 3.02 12.01 4.05
CA PRO A 22 2.18 11.88 2.87
C PRO A 22 0.77 12.33 3.24
N ALA A 23 0.32 13.41 2.61
CA ALA A 23 -0.97 14.00 2.89
C ALA A 23 -2.02 12.95 2.54
N VAL A 24 -2.62 12.35 3.57
CA VAL A 24 -3.89 11.61 3.43
C VAL A 24 -4.86 12.61 2.82
N THR A 25 -5.20 12.41 1.54
CA THR A 25 -6.02 13.32 0.77
C THR A 25 -7.35 13.54 1.49
N ARG A 26 -7.57 14.76 2.00
CA ARG A 26 -8.88 15.30 2.46
C ARG A 26 -9.82 15.51 1.26
N GLY A 27 -10.02 14.47 0.46
CA GLY A 27 -10.62 14.57 -0.87
C GLY A 27 -11.79 13.62 -1.13
N ALA A 28 -11.97 12.59 -0.31
CA ALA A 28 -13.23 11.93 -0.05
C ALA A 28 -13.46 12.10 1.46
N GLY A 29 -14.68 12.43 1.90
CA GLY A 29 -14.94 12.83 3.29
C GLY A 29 -14.21 11.93 4.29
N THR A 30 -13.50 12.52 5.25
CA THR A 30 -12.75 11.79 6.29
C THR A 30 -13.63 10.65 6.81
N PRO A 31 -13.15 9.39 6.85
CA PRO A 31 -13.96 8.27 7.25
C PRO A 31 -14.65 8.56 8.59
N ARG A 32 -15.99 8.56 8.58
CA ARG A 32 -16.81 8.93 9.75
C ARG A 32 -16.94 7.79 10.75
N SER A 33 -16.48 6.58 10.41
CA SER A 33 -16.57 5.37 11.22
C SER A 33 -15.23 4.61 11.21
N LEU A 34 -15.01 3.79 12.24
CA LEU A 34 -13.88 2.86 12.34
C LEU A 34 -13.89 1.88 11.15
N ALA A 35 -15.07 1.34 10.85
CA ALA A 35 -15.43 0.62 9.63
C ALA A 35 -14.89 1.25 8.33
N GLY A 36 -15.22 2.51 8.06
CA GLY A 36 -14.77 3.18 6.84
C GLY A 36 -13.27 3.48 6.84
N ARG A 37 -12.64 3.55 8.03
CA ARG A 37 -11.19 3.73 8.18
C ARG A 37 -10.46 2.42 7.90
N CYS A 38 -10.76 1.36 8.68
CA CYS A 38 -10.12 0.05 8.56
C CYS A 38 -10.61 -0.77 7.36
N GLY A 39 -11.66 -0.32 6.67
CA GLY A 39 -12.16 -0.86 5.42
C GLY A 39 -11.59 -0.13 4.19
N SER A 40 -12.48 0.31 3.29
CA SER A 40 -12.15 0.80 1.95
C SER A 40 -11.07 1.90 1.87
N ALA A 41 -11.01 2.82 2.83
CA ALA A 41 -10.04 3.92 2.81
C ALA A 41 -8.59 3.44 3.04
N ASN A 42 -8.38 2.55 4.01
CA ASN A 42 -7.06 1.94 4.22
C ASN A 42 -6.67 1.06 3.04
N TRP A 43 -7.62 0.37 2.40
CA TRP A 43 -7.34 -0.45 1.21
C TRP A 43 -6.87 0.37 0.02
N VAL A 44 -7.40 1.57 -0.23
CA VAL A 44 -6.86 2.48 -1.27
C VAL A 44 -5.42 2.89 -0.98
N CYS A 45 -5.08 3.11 0.29
CA CYS A 45 -3.73 3.44 0.75
C CYS A 45 -2.78 2.25 0.53
N VAL A 46 -3.17 1.06 1.02
CA VAL A 46 -2.39 -0.18 0.87
C VAL A 46 -2.19 -0.54 -0.60
N ALA A 47 -3.18 -0.32 -1.45
CA ALA A 47 -3.12 -0.61 -2.88
C ALA A 47 -2.05 0.20 -3.63
N GLN A 48 -1.48 1.24 -3.01
CA GLN A 48 -0.40 2.06 -3.55
C GLN A 48 0.95 1.84 -2.86
N CYS A 49 0.99 0.97 -1.85
CA CYS A 49 2.19 0.68 -1.10
C CYS A 49 3.04 -0.38 -1.77
N ILE A 50 4.32 -0.08 -1.94
CA ILE A 50 5.32 -1.06 -2.38
C ILE A 50 5.93 -1.77 -1.16
N ASP A 51 6.38 -1.02 -0.14
CA ASP A 51 7.06 -1.58 1.02
C ASP A 51 6.17 -1.85 2.24
N VAL A 52 6.72 -2.60 3.19
CA VAL A 52 6.09 -2.96 4.46
C VAL A 52 5.79 -1.76 5.35
N THR A 53 6.70 -0.81 5.47
CA THR A 53 6.49 0.40 6.27
C THR A 53 5.31 1.22 5.76
N CYS A 54 5.14 1.31 4.43
CA CYS A 54 3.97 1.94 3.82
C CYS A 54 2.68 1.21 4.24
N VAL A 55 2.65 -0.12 4.10
CA VAL A 55 1.48 -0.92 4.47
C VAL A 55 1.17 -0.76 5.95
N ASP A 56 2.16 -0.92 6.82
CA ASP A 56 2.01 -0.73 8.26
C ASP A 56 1.48 0.68 8.59
N ARG A 57 1.95 1.72 7.90
CA ARG A 57 1.44 3.09 8.10
C ARG A 57 -0.01 3.24 7.65
N CYS A 58 -0.37 2.64 6.53
CA CYS A 58 -1.76 2.63 6.02
C CYS A 58 -2.71 1.83 6.93
N LEU A 59 -2.23 0.72 7.50
CA LEU A 59 -3.04 -0.13 8.38
C LEU A 59 -3.09 0.39 9.81
N ALA A 60 -1.97 0.88 10.34
CA ALA A 60 -1.87 1.34 11.71
C ALA A 60 -2.85 2.48 11.92
N GLN A 61 -2.80 3.55 11.11
CA GLN A 61 -3.50 4.80 11.42
C GLN A 61 -5.01 4.65 11.74
N GLY A 62 -5.30 4.52 13.04
CA GLY A 62 -6.65 4.48 13.60
C GLY A 62 -7.34 3.11 13.61
N CYS A 63 -6.62 2.01 13.39
CA CYS A 63 -7.15 0.64 13.41
C CYS A 63 -6.45 -0.30 14.38
N GLU A 64 -5.35 0.13 15.01
CA GLU A 64 -4.49 -0.70 15.86
C GLU A 64 -5.31 -1.40 16.96
N LYS A 65 -6.07 -0.61 17.73
CA LYS A 65 -6.91 -1.13 18.81
C LYS A 65 -7.98 -2.12 18.33
N ALA A 66 -8.43 -1.98 17.10
CA ALA A 66 -9.49 -2.81 16.55
C ALA A 66 -8.93 -4.16 16.07
N LEU A 67 -7.77 -4.13 15.41
CA LEU A 67 -7.00 -5.32 15.05
C LEU A 67 -6.57 -6.10 16.31
N ASP A 68 -6.07 -5.41 17.33
CA ASP A 68 -5.72 -6.02 18.63
C ASP A 68 -6.93 -6.68 19.31
N ALA A 69 -8.09 -6.00 19.30
CA ALA A 69 -9.31 -6.53 19.88
C ALA A 69 -9.79 -7.80 19.14
N LEU A 70 -9.62 -7.86 17.83
CA LEU A 70 -9.94 -9.03 17.01
C LEU A 70 -8.99 -10.19 17.25
N ALA A 71 -7.68 -9.92 17.24
CA ALA A 71 -6.66 -10.90 17.59
C ALA A 71 -6.92 -11.48 19.00
N GLY A 72 -7.22 -10.63 19.96
CA GLY A 72 -7.58 -11.03 21.32
C GLY A 72 -8.88 -11.86 21.39
N CYS A 73 -9.88 -11.55 20.55
CA CYS A 73 -11.10 -12.35 20.45
C CYS A 73 -10.79 -13.77 19.94
N ALA A 74 -10.10 -13.88 18.81
CA ALA A 74 -9.76 -15.17 18.20
C ALA A 74 -8.92 -16.04 19.16
N ALA A 75 -7.96 -15.43 19.86
CA ALA A 75 -7.15 -16.11 20.87
C ALA A 75 -8.00 -16.65 22.05
N ARG A 76 -8.91 -15.83 22.61
CA ARG A 76 -9.79 -16.26 23.71
C ARG A 76 -10.79 -17.33 23.30
N SER A 77 -11.20 -17.34 22.04
CA SER A 77 -12.13 -18.32 21.48
C SER A 77 -11.45 -19.61 21.01
N GLY A 78 -10.13 -19.71 21.12
CA GLY A 78 -9.38 -20.90 20.74
C GLY A 78 -9.30 -21.14 19.22
N CYS A 79 -9.54 -20.10 18.40
CA CYS A 79 -9.49 -20.26 16.95
C CYS A 79 -8.04 -20.50 16.48
N GLY A 80 -7.89 -21.48 15.59
CA GLY A 80 -6.63 -21.73 14.87
C GLY A 80 -6.20 -20.50 14.05
N PRO A 81 -4.92 -20.44 13.62
CA PRO A 81 -4.44 -19.36 12.75
C PRO A 81 -5.33 -19.23 11.50
N ASP A 82 -5.52 -20.34 10.77
CA ASP A 82 -6.27 -20.37 9.51
C ASP A 82 -7.76 -20.75 9.66
N ASP A 83 -8.30 -20.76 10.89
CA ASP A 83 -9.69 -21.20 11.17
C ASP A 83 -10.68 -20.03 11.01
N SER A 84 -10.92 -19.65 9.75
CA SER A 84 -11.84 -18.59 9.38
C SER A 84 -13.27 -18.82 9.87
N ASP A 85 -13.70 -20.08 9.93
CA ASP A 85 -15.04 -20.47 10.37
C ASP A 85 -15.24 -20.25 11.88
N CYS A 86 -14.23 -20.58 12.69
CA CYS A 86 -14.23 -20.27 14.11
C CYS A 86 -14.28 -18.76 14.34
N VAL A 87 -13.44 -18.00 13.63
CA VAL A 87 -13.39 -16.54 13.77
C VAL A 87 -14.71 -15.89 13.36
N GLU A 88 -15.34 -16.34 12.27
CA GLU A 88 -16.65 -15.85 11.86
C GLU A 88 -17.69 -16.08 12.96
N LYS A 89 -17.77 -17.30 13.49
CA LYS A 89 -18.74 -17.67 14.52
C LYS A 89 -18.52 -16.95 15.84
N ALA A 90 -17.28 -16.88 16.30
CA ALA A 90 -16.94 -16.36 17.63
C ALA A 90 -16.73 -14.84 17.66
N CYS A 91 -16.16 -14.27 16.60
CA CYS A 91 -15.68 -12.89 16.55
C CYS A 91 -16.34 -12.04 15.44
N GLY A 92 -17.20 -12.63 14.60
CA GLY A 92 -17.80 -11.99 13.43
C GLY A 92 -18.46 -10.63 13.73
N LYS A 93 -19.22 -10.52 14.83
CA LYS A 93 -19.86 -9.24 15.22
C LYS A 93 -18.86 -8.11 15.54
N GLN A 94 -17.76 -8.44 16.21
CA GLN A 94 -16.70 -7.48 16.52
C GLN A 94 -15.96 -7.07 15.23
N CYS A 95 -15.80 -8.02 14.33
CA CYS A 95 -15.09 -7.86 13.08
C CYS A 95 -15.87 -7.01 12.07
N GLU A 96 -17.17 -7.26 11.90
CA GLU A 96 -18.06 -6.46 11.04
C GLU A 96 -18.17 -4.99 11.49
N ARG A 97 -18.05 -4.71 12.80
CA ARG A 97 -18.00 -3.33 13.31
C ARG A 97 -16.70 -2.61 12.93
N THR A 98 -15.63 -3.38 12.70
CA THR A 98 -14.28 -2.88 12.44
C THR A 98 -14.01 -2.69 10.96
N PHE A 99 -14.47 -3.61 10.10
CA PHE A 99 -14.18 -3.63 8.66
C PHE A 99 -15.36 -3.21 7.77
N GLU A 100 -16.33 -2.50 8.36
CA GLU A 100 -17.62 -2.11 7.76
C GLU A 100 -18.60 -3.28 7.66
N PRO A 101 -19.89 -3.10 8.07
CA PRO A 101 -20.94 -4.01 7.68
C PRO A 101 -21.21 -3.79 6.19
N ALA A 102 -20.28 -4.22 5.35
CA ALA A 102 -20.39 -4.07 3.92
C ALA A 102 -21.44 -5.07 3.41
N PRO A 103 -22.46 -4.62 2.64
CA PRO A 103 -23.32 -5.54 1.91
C PRO A 103 -22.46 -6.49 1.07
N PRO A 104 -22.96 -7.69 0.70
CA PRO A 104 -22.29 -8.54 -0.30
C PRO A 104 -21.93 -7.64 -1.48
N SER A 105 -20.64 -7.61 -1.79
CA SER A 105 -20.16 -6.56 -2.67
C SER A 105 -20.84 -6.69 -4.02
N PRO A 106 -21.45 -5.61 -4.55
CA PRO A 106 -22.06 -5.67 -5.87
C PRO A 106 -21.02 -5.83 -6.98
N GLU A 107 -19.72 -5.68 -6.67
CA GLU A 107 -18.65 -5.79 -7.64
C GLU A 107 -18.19 -7.25 -7.83
N LYS A 108 -18.10 -7.65 -9.09
CA LYS A 108 -17.46 -8.91 -9.48
C LYS A 108 -15.95 -8.76 -9.32
N GLU A 109 -15.31 -9.82 -8.86
CA GLU A 109 -13.86 -9.91 -8.86
C GLU A 109 -13.34 -9.80 -10.30
N LEU A 110 -12.31 -8.98 -10.49
CA LEU A 110 -11.50 -8.91 -11.70
C LEU A 110 -10.15 -9.54 -11.38
N SER A 111 -9.96 -10.80 -11.78
CA SER A 111 -8.72 -11.55 -11.57
C SER A 111 -7.57 -11.03 -12.43
N GLU A 112 -7.87 -10.67 -13.68
CA GLU A 112 -6.89 -10.18 -14.66
C GLU A 112 -7.31 -8.83 -15.25
N PRO A 113 -7.22 -7.73 -14.48
CA PRO A 113 -7.66 -6.41 -14.91
C PRO A 113 -6.84 -5.81 -16.07
N CYS A 114 -5.72 -6.43 -16.45
CA CYS A 114 -4.88 -6.01 -17.56
C CYS A 114 -5.09 -6.83 -18.85
N ALA A 115 -5.92 -7.89 -18.82
CA ALA A 115 -6.07 -8.83 -19.94
C ALA A 115 -6.80 -8.24 -21.16
N ASP A 116 -7.77 -7.36 -20.93
CA ASP A 116 -8.62 -6.79 -21.99
C ASP A 116 -8.00 -5.55 -22.69
N GLY A 117 -6.85 -5.08 -22.19
CA GLY A 117 -6.16 -3.90 -22.73
C GLY A 117 -6.92 -2.57 -22.58
N SER A 118 -7.95 -2.53 -21.74
CA SER A 118 -8.75 -1.31 -21.47
C SER A 118 -7.95 -0.21 -20.75
N VAL A 119 -6.85 -0.58 -20.11
CA VAL A 119 -5.99 0.26 -19.29
C VAL A 119 -4.54 0.03 -19.69
N GLY A 120 -4.00 0.88 -20.54
CA GLY A 120 -2.61 0.82 -20.98
C GLY A 120 -2.13 2.17 -21.51
N SER A 121 -0.83 2.39 -21.44
CA SER A 121 -0.18 3.59 -22.01
C SER A 121 0.35 3.38 -23.42
N GLY A 122 0.28 2.16 -23.95
CA GLY A 122 0.90 1.77 -25.22
C GLY A 122 2.12 0.88 -25.01
N THR A 123 3.06 0.91 -25.95
CA THR A 123 4.21 0.02 -25.92
C THR A 123 5.15 0.35 -24.75
N VAL A 124 5.61 -0.69 -24.04
CA VAL A 124 6.65 -0.60 -23.02
C VAL A 124 7.91 -1.36 -23.47
N PRO A 125 9.11 -0.99 -22.99
CA PRO A 125 10.33 -1.75 -23.26
C PRO A 125 10.18 -3.21 -22.88
N LYS A 126 10.61 -4.13 -23.77
CA LYS A 126 10.48 -5.59 -23.55
C LYS A 126 11.11 -6.05 -22.24
N GLY A 127 12.21 -5.40 -21.83
CA GLY A 127 12.88 -5.70 -20.58
C GLY A 127 12.03 -5.41 -19.33
N LEU A 128 11.04 -4.52 -19.40
CA LEU A 128 10.18 -4.20 -18.25
C LEU A 128 8.91 -5.06 -18.20
N VAL A 129 8.56 -5.73 -19.30
CA VAL A 129 7.41 -6.64 -19.37
C VAL A 129 7.71 -7.90 -18.54
N GLY A 130 6.75 -8.32 -17.73
CA GLY A 130 6.83 -9.56 -16.95
C GLY A 130 6.19 -9.43 -15.57
N THR A 131 6.39 -10.47 -14.77
CA THR A 131 5.99 -10.53 -13.37
C THR A 131 7.21 -10.32 -12.49
N TRP A 132 7.11 -9.42 -11.53
CA TRP A 132 8.21 -8.94 -10.69
C TRP A 132 7.84 -9.07 -9.22
N SER A 133 8.66 -9.70 -8.40
CA SER A 133 8.44 -9.86 -6.96
C SER A 133 9.36 -8.94 -6.17
N LEU A 134 8.84 -8.23 -5.18
CA LEU A 134 9.65 -7.34 -4.36
C LEU A 134 10.63 -8.15 -3.50
N GLU A 135 11.93 -7.84 -3.61
CA GLU A 135 13.00 -8.52 -2.88
C GLU A 135 13.55 -7.65 -1.73
N ALA A 136 13.68 -6.34 -1.96
CA ALA A 136 14.24 -5.41 -0.98
C ALA A 136 13.66 -4.00 -1.12
N ALA A 137 13.65 -3.26 -0.02
CA ALA A 137 13.34 -1.83 0.01
C ALA A 137 14.32 -1.08 0.92
N SER A 138 14.76 0.11 0.50
CA SER A 138 15.64 0.92 1.33
C SER A 138 14.89 1.55 2.51
N VAL A 139 15.61 1.75 3.63
CA VAL A 139 15.09 2.46 4.81
C VAL A 139 14.82 3.91 4.45
N ARG A 140 13.64 4.43 4.82
CA ARG A 140 13.29 5.82 4.57
C ARG A 140 14.15 6.78 5.42
N PRO A 141 14.51 7.97 4.90
CA PRO A 141 15.34 8.92 5.64
C PRO A 141 14.80 9.28 7.04
N GLU A 142 13.48 9.41 7.21
CA GLU A 142 12.85 9.70 8.51
C GLU A 142 12.98 8.55 9.53
N GLU A 143 13.17 7.33 9.06
CA GLU A 143 13.37 6.12 9.88
C GLU A 143 14.84 5.92 10.21
N LYS A 144 15.75 6.30 9.32
CA LYS A 144 17.20 6.29 9.59
C LYS A 144 17.55 7.11 10.84
N ALA A 145 16.89 8.25 11.06
CA ALA A 145 17.11 9.10 12.23
C ALA A 145 16.72 8.43 13.57
N LYS A 146 15.83 7.44 13.57
CA LYS A 146 15.45 6.66 14.76
C LYS A 146 16.37 5.48 15.04
N VAL A 147 17.19 5.10 14.05
CA VAL A 147 18.11 3.95 14.09
C VAL A 147 19.56 4.41 14.38
N VAL A 148 19.81 5.73 14.52
CA VAL A 148 21.13 6.29 14.87
C VAL A 148 21.54 5.82 16.27
N GLY A 149 22.18 4.66 16.32
CA GLY A 149 22.52 3.90 17.52
C GLY A 149 22.84 2.43 17.22
N GLN A 150 22.40 1.90 16.07
CA GLN A 150 22.82 0.61 15.54
C GLN A 150 23.54 0.81 14.20
N GLU A 151 24.57 -0.01 13.94
CA GLU A 151 25.40 0.01 12.73
C GLU A 151 24.58 0.00 11.44
N GLU A 152 25.21 0.45 10.34
CA GLU A 152 24.71 0.73 8.98
C GLU A 152 23.23 0.41 8.68
N PRO A 153 22.46 1.36 8.12
CA PRO A 153 21.05 1.15 7.79
C PRO A 153 20.90 -0.01 6.79
N GLN A 154 20.53 -1.19 7.32
CA GLN A 154 20.29 -2.39 6.52
C GLN A 154 19.03 -2.20 5.66
N ASP A 155 19.09 -2.65 4.41
CA ASP A 155 17.90 -2.71 3.57
C ASP A 155 16.82 -3.56 4.24
N VAL A 156 15.60 -3.03 4.30
CA VAL A 156 14.48 -3.69 4.95
C VAL A 156 13.94 -4.74 4.00
N LYS A 157 14.12 -6.00 4.36
CA LYS A 157 13.45 -7.09 3.64
C LYS A 157 11.94 -7.02 3.91
N PRO A 158 11.08 -7.19 2.89
CA PRO A 158 9.65 -7.31 3.09
C PRO A 158 9.36 -8.44 4.08
N ARG A 159 8.42 -8.22 5.03
CA ARG A 159 7.99 -9.32 5.91
C ARG A 159 7.31 -10.42 5.06
N PRO A 160 7.47 -11.69 5.46
CA PRO A 160 6.96 -12.83 4.70
C PRO A 160 5.44 -12.88 4.57
N ASP A 161 4.68 -12.33 5.53
CA ASP A 161 3.22 -12.24 5.50
C ASP A 161 2.68 -11.18 4.53
N PHE A 162 3.58 -10.57 3.77
CA PHE A 162 3.25 -9.60 2.76
C PHE A 162 4.01 -9.87 1.45
N GLU A 163 3.45 -10.73 0.61
CA GLU A 163 3.96 -10.95 -0.74
C GLU A 163 3.56 -9.77 -1.65
N ARG A 164 4.54 -9.14 -2.32
CA ARG A 164 4.27 -8.09 -3.33
C ARG A 164 4.73 -8.51 -4.70
N THR A 165 3.84 -8.33 -5.66
CA THR A 165 4.07 -8.65 -7.07
C THR A 165 3.61 -7.51 -7.95
N LEU A 166 4.48 -7.04 -8.84
CA LEU A 166 4.20 -6.10 -9.91
C LEU A 166 4.18 -6.86 -11.24
N VAL A 167 3.04 -6.84 -11.93
CA VAL A 167 2.92 -7.36 -13.30
C VAL A 167 2.92 -6.17 -14.24
N VAL A 168 3.71 -6.25 -15.32
CA VAL A 168 3.73 -5.26 -16.41
C VAL A 168 3.48 -5.98 -17.72
N THR A 169 2.45 -5.57 -18.45
CA THR A 169 2.05 -6.20 -19.72
C THR A 169 2.63 -5.45 -20.93
N PRO A 170 2.71 -6.08 -22.12
CA PRO A 170 3.25 -5.44 -23.33
C PRO A 170 2.52 -4.16 -23.79
N ASN A 171 1.24 -4.03 -23.46
CA ASN A 171 0.42 -2.84 -23.76
C ASN A 171 0.51 -1.74 -22.69
N GLY A 172 1.43 -1.89 -21.73
CA GLY A 172 1.69 -0.89 -20.70
C GLY A 172 0.60 -0.81 -19.65
N CYS A 173 -0.10 -1.92 -19.36
CA CYS A 173 -0.84 -2.05 -18.11
C CYS A 173 0.11 -2.48 -17.00
N PHE A 174 -0.10 -2.00 -15.78
CA PHE A 174 0.47 -2.63 -14.60
C PHE A 174 -0.61 -3.17 -13.68
N LEU A 175 -0.26 -4.20 -12.92
CA LEU A 175 -1.04 -4.73 -11.81
C LEU A 175 -0.10 -4.94 -10.63
N LEU A 176 -0.30 -4.15 -9.56
CA LEU A 176 0.38 -4.34 -8.29
C LEU A 176 -0.52 -5.17 -7.38
N ARG A 177 0.01 -6.27 -6.84
CA ARG A 177 -0.65 -7.18 -5.90
C ARG A 177 0.10 -7.16 -4.58
N THR A 178 -0.65 -7.03 -3.49
CA THR A 178 -0.15 -7.13 -2.12
C THR A 178 -1.02 -8.12 -1.38
N LYS A 179 -0.48 -9.27 -0.99
CA LYS A 179 -1.16 -10.20 -0.10
C LYS A 179 -1.02 -9.72 1.34
N LEU A 180 -2.13 -9.73 2.07
CA LEU A 180 -2.22 -9.42 3.48
C LEU A 180 -2.80 -10.66 4.16
N GLU A 181 -2.03 -11.29 5.02
CA GLU A 181 -2.43 -12.53 5.71
C GLU A 181 -2.89 -12.26 7.16
N ASP A 182 -3.20 -13.32 7.89
CA ASP A 182 -3.70 -13.25 9.27
C ASP A 182 -2.78 -12.48 10.21
N ALA A 183 -1.46 -12.57 10.02
CA ALA A 183 -0.47 -11.82 10.80
C ALA A 183 -0.61 -10.29 10.63
N THR A 184 -1.26 -9.87 9.55
CA THR A 184 -1.53 -8.46 9.21
C THR A 184 -2.96 -8.05 9.57
N LEU A 185 -3.94 -8.87 9.22
CA LEU A 185 -5.37 -8.53 9.29
C LEU A 185 -6.08 -9.07 10.53
N GLY A 186 -5.39 -9.88 11.33
CA GLY A 186 -5.97 -10.70 12.37
C GLY A 186 -6.47 -12.04 11.81
N LYS A 187 -6.44 -13.07 12.67
CA LYS A 187 -6.83 -14.45 12.33
C LYS A 187 -8.15 -14.54 11.56
N GLY A 188 -8.22 -15.45 10.59
CA GLY A 188 -9.40 -15.68 9.75
C GLY A 188 -9.66 -14.57 8.72
N SER A 189 -8.64 -13.77 8.41
CA SER A 189 -8.69 -12.70 7.41
C SER A 189 -7.47 -12.74 6.50
N ALA A 190 -7.73 -12.85 5.20
CA ALA A 190 -6.72 -12.83 4.17
C ALA A 190 -7.24 -12.02 2.98
N LEU A 191 -6.52 -10.98 2.58
CA LEU A 191 -6.87 -10.15 1.44
C LEU A 191 -5.70 -10.03 0.47
N GLU A 192 -5.99 -10.17 -0.82
CA GLU A 192 -5.12 -9.68 -1.87
C GLU A 192 -5.61 -8.30 -2.29
N VAL A 193 -4.83 -7.27 -1.96
CA VAL A 193 -5.07 -5.90 -2.40
C VAL A 193 -4.39 -5.70 -3.75
N ARG A 194 -5.19 -5.35 -4.76
CA ARG A 194 -4.79 -5.18 -6.15
C ARG A 194 -5.01 -3.75 -6.58
N SER A 195 -4.07 -3.17 -7.32
CA SER A 195 -4.28 -1.92 -8.07
C SER A 195 -3.72 -2.04 -9.47
N TRP A 196 -4.35 -1.36 -10.42
CA TRP A 196 -3.93 -1.42 -11.82
C TRP A 196 -4.18 -0.12 -12.55
N GLY A 197 -3.48 0.06 -13.67
CA GLY A 197 -3.57 1.25 -14.49
C GLY A 197 -2.48 1.27 -15.56
N ALA A 198 -2.12 2.47 -16.02
CA ALA A 198 -1.12 2.63 -17.07
C ALA A 198 0.30 2.71 -16.50
N PHE A 199 1.23 1.95 -17.07
CA PHE A 199 2.66 1.92 -16.79
C PHE A 199 3.39 2.79 -17.82
N VAL A 200 3.58 4.07 -17.49
CA VAL A 200 4.07 5.06 -18.45
C VAL A 200 5.58 5.19 -18.35
N VAL A 201 6.30 4.76 -19.38
CA VAL A 201 7.77 4.81 -19.42
C VAL A 201 8.25 6.01 -20.24
N ASN A 202 9.24 6.72 -19.72
CA ASN A 202 10.03 7.69 -20.47
C ASN A 202 11.48 7.20 -20.54
N GLU A 203 11.82 6.55 -21.65
CA GLU A 203 13.16 5.97 -21.89
C GLU A 203 14.28 7.02 -22.00
N LYS A 204 13.96 8.30 -22.25
CA LYS A 204 15.00 9.35 -22.32
C LYS A 204 15.48 9.79 -20.94
N GLU A 205 14.61 9.65 -19.94
CA GLU A 205 14.87 10.06 -18.56
C GLU A 205 15.01 8.85 -17.63
N ASP A 206 14.87 7.64 -18.16
CA ASP A 206 14.80 6.39 -17.39
C ASP A 206 13.79 6.48 -16.23
N THR A 207 12.60 7.03 -16.52
CA THR A 207 11.52 7.16 -15.54
C THR A 207 10.29 6.33 -15.88
N VAL A 208 9.57 5.93 -14.83
CA VAL A 208 8.27 5.29 -14.93
C VAL A 208 7.26 5.97 -14.01
N GLU A 209 6.08 6.26 -14.54
CA GLU A 209 4.92 6.75 -13.78
C GLU A 209 3.84 5.66 -13.70
N LEU A 210 3.40 5.33 -12.49
CA LEU A 210 2.28 4.41 -12.28
C LEU A 210 0.97 5.20 -12.21
N ARG A 211 0.23 5.24 -13.31
CA ARG A 211 -1.06 5.94 -13.39
C ARG A 211 -2.20 4.99 -13.04
N THR A 212 -2.35 4.72 -11.75
CA THR A 212 -3.42 3.86 -11.23
C THR A 212 -4.80 4.38 -11.64
N LYS A 213 -5.64 3.48 -12.14
CA LYS A 213 -7.01 3.76 -12.60
C LYS A 213 -8.05 3.15 -11.68
N SER A 214 -7.79 1.95 -11.17
CA SER A 214 -8.70 1.23 -10.29
C SER A 214 -7.94 0.24 -9.42
N GLY A 215 -8.68 -0.45 -8.55
CA GLY A 215 -8.17 -1.48 -7.68
C GLY A 215 -9.30 -2.29 -7.05
N GLN A 216 -8.96 -3.43 -6.48
CA GLN A 216 -9.86 -4.27 -5.68
C GLN A 216 -9.10 -4.88 -4.51
N ALA A 217 -9.73 -4.99 -3.35
CA ALA A 217 -9.26 -5.89 -2.28
C ALA A 217 -10.15 -7.13 -2.27
N VAL A 218 -9.56 -8.31 -2.50
CA VAL A 218 -10.28 -9.57 -2.66
C VAL A 218 -9.80 -10.59 -1.66
N GLY A 219 -10.74 -11.32 -1.04
CA GLY A 219 -10.41 -12.41 -0.15
C GLY A 219 -11.38 -12.50 1.02
N THR A 220 -10.94 -13.06 2.13
CA THR A 220 -11.76 -13.29 3.31
C THR A 220 -11.51 -12.21 4.35
N VAL A 221 -12.60 -11.60 4.83
CA VAL A 221 -12.55 -10.66 5.97
C VAL A 221 -13.58 -11.13 6.97
N CYS A 222 -13.15 -11.40 8.21
CA CYS A 222 -14.02 -11.94 9.25
C CYS A 222 -14.65 -13.29 8.87
N GLY A 223 -13.92 -14.16 8.16
CA GLY A 223 -14.42 -15.42 7.63
C GLY A 223 -15.40 -15.34 6.46
N LYS A 224 -15.75 -14.12 6.00
CA LYS A 224 -16.65 -13.92 4.85
C LYS A 224 -15.88 -13.53 3.59
N PRO A 225 -16.20 -14.09 2.42
CA PRO A 225 -15.60 -13.66 1.16
C PRO A 225 -16.04 -12.23 0.81
N ARG A 226 -15.09 -11.43 0.34
CA ARG A 226 -15.25 -10.01 0.02
C ARG A 226 -14.53 -9.66 -1.27
N VAL A 227 -15.13 -8.73 -2.01
CA VAL A 227 -14.54 -8.04 -3.16
C VAL A 227 -14.77 -6.56 -2.93
N VAL A 228 -13.78 -5.78 -2.50
CA VAL A 228 -13.97 -4.36 -2.21
C VAL A 228 -13.41 -3.54 -3.37
N GLY A 229 -14.29 -2.88 -4.12
CA GLY A 229 -13.90 -1.96 -5.18
C GLY A 229 -13.19 -0.72 -4.66
N LEU A 230 -12.04 -0.39 -5.24
CA LEU A 230 -11.22 0.78 -4.87
C LEU A 230 -11.31 1.89 -5.92
N SER A 231 -12.11 1.71 -6.98
CA SER A 231 -12.25 2.63 -8.13
C SER A 231 -12.65 4.06 -7.77
N LYS A 232 -13.37 4.26 -6.66
CA LYS A 232 -13.75 5.59 -6.14
C LYS A 232 -12.63 6.27 -5.34
N GLY A 233 -11.53 5.56 -5.10
CA GLY A 233 -10.36 6.06 -4.39
C GLY A 233 -9.61 7.13 -5.19
N LYS A 234 -8.97 8.06 -4.48
CA LYS A 234 -8.02 9.00 -5.09
C LYS A 234 -6.64 8.37 -5.10
N PHE A 235 -6.28 7.78 -6.24
CA PHE A 235 -4.96 7.20 -6.41
C PHE A 235 -3.91 8.27 -6.68
N GLN A 236 -2.75 8.11 -6.05
CA GLN A 236 -1.55 8.87 -6.39
C GLN A 236 -0.99 8.40 -7.74
N ARG A 237 -0.16 9.25 -8.35
CA ARG A 237 0.58 8.95 -9.57
C ARG A 237 2.08 9.00 -9.28
N PRO A 238 2.61 7.99 -8.57
CA PRO A 238 4.00 8.03 -8.20
C PRO A 238 4.89 7.92 -9.44
N LEU A 239 5.96 8.73 -9.43
CA LEU A 239 6.98 8.77 -10.45
C LEU A 239 8.26 8.19 -9.87
N TYR A 240 8.89 7.28 -10.60
CA TYR A 240 10.12 6.61 -10.21
C TYR A 240 11.19 6.81 -11.29
N GLN A 241 12.43 6.90 -10.86
CA GLN A 241 13.57 6.50 -11.68
C GLN A 241 13.57 4.98 -11.72
N TYR A 242 13.85 4.35 -12.87
CA TYR A 242 14.02 2.91 -12.95
C TYR A 242 15.39 2.53 -13.50
N GLU A 243 15.88 1.39 -13.05
CA GLU A 243 17.12 0.76 -13.50
C GLU A 243 16.84 -0.72 -13.72
N LEU A 244 17.29 -1.29 -14.83
CA LEU A 244 17.08 -2.68 -15.17
C LEU A 244 18.42 -3.37 -15.38
N GLU A 245 18.74 -4.31 -14.50
CA GLU A 245 19.96 -5.12 -14.54
C GLU A 245 19.60 -6.61 -14.60
N GLY A 246 19.56 -7.16 -15.82
CA GLY A 246 19.15 -8.55 -16.04
C GLY A 246 17.71 -8.81 -15.57
N ASP A 247 17.59 -9.60 -14.50
CA ASP A 247 16.32 -9.97 -13.87
C ASP A 247 15.99 -9.14 -12.62
N VAL A 248 16.71 -8.04 -12.38
CA VAL A 248 16.44 -7.12 -11.28
C VAL A 248 15.96 -5.77 -11.82
N LEU A 249 14.77 -5.37 -11.41
CA LEU A 249 14.19 -4.05 -11.64
C LEU A 249 14.32 -3.22 -10.36
N GLY A 250 15.21 -2.24 -10.39
CA GLY A 250 15.29 -1.19 -9.38
C GLY A 250 14.34 -0.05 -9.72
N VAL A 251 13.56 0.43 -8.75
CA VAL A 251 12.80 1.67 -8.86
C VAL A 251 13.07 2.59 -7.68
N THR A 252 13.39 3.84 -7.94
CA THR A 252 13.66 4.87 -6.92
C THR A 252 12.65 5.99 -7.01
N ALA A 253 11.91 6.25 -5.94
CA ALA A 253 10.87 7.26 -5.90
C ALA A 253 11.45 8.66 -6.16
N ARG A 254 10.88 9.40 -7.12
CA ARG A 254 11.22 10.80 -7.40
C ARG A 254 10.50 11.75 -6.44
N THR A 255 10.66 11.49 -5.15
CA THR A 255 10.13 12.30 -4.06
C THR A 255 11.26 12.66 -3.09
N ALA A 256 10.95 13.41 -2.03
CA ALA A 256 11.92 13.74 -0.99
C ALA A 256 12.47 12.50 -0.26
N SER A 257 11.71 11.38 -0.22
CA SER A 257 12.18 10.17 0.46
C SER A 257 13.29 9.44 -0.28
N LYS A 258 13.35 9.58 -1.62
CA LYS A 258 14.25 8.82 -2.50
C LYS A 258 14.27 7.32 -2.17
N GLN A 259 13.14 6.78 -1.75
CA GLN A 259 13.04 5.38 -1.36
C GLN A 259 13.23 4.50 -2.60
N THR A 260 14.04 3.46 -2.45
CA THR A 260 14.41 2.53 -3.52
C THR A 260 13.79 1.17 -3.23
N PHE A 261 13.34 0.50 -4.28
CA PHE A 261 12.73 -0.82 -4.24
C PHE A 261 13.37 -1.69 -5.31
N GLN A 262 13.74 -2.91 -4.95
CA GLN A 262 14.31 -3.88 -5.87
C GLN A 262 13.32 -5.01 -6.07
N PHE A 263 12.95 -5.25 -7.33
CA PHE A 263 12.11 -6.35 -7.72
C PHE A 263 12.91 -7.36 -8.53
N ARG A 264 12.69 -8.64 -8.26
CA ARG A 264 13.24 -9.75 -9.05
C ARG A 264 12.19 -10.28 -10.01
N ARG A 265 12.57 -10.51 -11.26
CA ARG A 265 11.70 -11.14 -12.25
C ARG A 265 11.36 -12.56 -11.77
N GLN A 266 10.07 -12.87 -11.77
CA GLN A 266 9.62 -14.24 -11.57
C GLN A 266 9.81 -15.01 -12.86
N ALA A 267 10.34 -16.24 -12.77
CA ALA A 267 10.34 -17.14 -13.90
C ALA A 267 8.88 -17.32 -14.36
N GLU A 268 8.63 -17.28 -15.68
CA GLU A 268 7.32 -17.62 -16.21
C GLU A 268 6.99 -19.04 -15.74
N GLU A 269 6.10 -19.17 -14.75
CA GLU A 269 5.51 -20.48 -14.46
C GLU A 269 4.86 -20.92 -15.76
N LYS A 270 5.39 -22.00 -16.34
CA LYS A 270 4.78 -22.63 -17.51
C LYS A 270 3.34 -22.92 -17.13
N ALA A 271 2.41 -22.15 -17.72
CA ALA A 271 0.98 -22.37 -17.62
C ALA A 271 0.74 -23.86 -17.84
N LYS A 272 0.19 -24.52 -16.83
CA LYS A 272 -0.17 -25.92 -16.88
C LYS A 272 -1.64 -26.04 -17.29
#